data_AF-A0A1X0DGN7-F1
#
_entry.id   AF-A0A1X0DGN7-F1
#
_cell.length_a   1.000
_cell.length_b   1.000
_cell.length_c   1.000
_cell.angle_alpha   90.00
_cell.angle_beta   90.00
_cell.angle_gamma   90.00
#
_symmetry.space_group_name_H-M   'P 1'
#
loop_
_entity.id
_entity.type
_entity.pdbx_description
1 polymer ?
#
loop_
_entity_poly.entity_id
_entity_poly.type
_entity_poly.pdbx_seq_one_letter_code
_entity_poly.pdbx_strand_id
1 'polypeptide(L)' 'MPDEPDPGYDDAGVPTFESVREKIESRYATAQGAAELDAETAEGRSVEERYEERRRAAAERLAQIRQSMRPEES' A
#
# COMPACT_ATOMS: atom_id res chain seq x y z
N MET A 1 43.29 -19.65 5.79
CA MET A 1 42.30 -20.29 4.91
C MET A 1 42.19 -19.40 3.69
N PRO A 2 42.16 -19.91 2.45
CA PRO A 2 41.72 -19.08 1.33
C PRO A 2 40.30 -18.60 1.64
N ASP A 3 39.99 -17.34 1.36
CA ASP A 3 38.65 -16.79 1.48
C ASP A 3 37.71 -17.63 0.60
N GLU A 4 36.77 -18.32 1.24
CA GLU A 4 35.71 -19.04 0.55
C GLU A 4 34.82 -17.99 -0.12
N PRO A 5 34.54 -18.09 -1.44
CA PRO A 5 33.74 -17.08 -2.12
C PRO A 5 32.38 -16.96 -1.43
N ASP A 6 31.97 -15.73 -1.10
CA ASP A 6 30.65 -15.45 -0.56
C ASP A 6 29.63 -16.03 -1.56
N PRO A 7 28.71 -16.93 -1.16
CA PRO A 7 27.75 -17.55 -2.08
C PRO A 7 26.90 -16.53 -2.86
N GLY A 8 26.86 -15.27 -2.40
CA GLY A 8 26.18 -14.17 -3.07
C GLY A 8 26.98 -13.46 -4.17
N TYR A 9 28.30 -13.66 -4.27
CA TYR A 9 29.21 -12.93 -5.16
C TYR A 9 30.22 -13.87 -5.84
N ASP A 10 30.61 -13.57 -7.07
CA ASP A 10 31.69 -14.28 -7.76
C ASP A 10 33.08 -13.84 -7.26
N ASP A 11 34.13 -14.52 -7.73
CA ASP A 11 35.52 -14.24 -7.34
C ASP A 11 35.99 -12.80 -7.70
N ALA A 12 35.29 -12.12 -8.61
CA ALA A 12 35.54 -10.72 -8.96
C ALA A 12 34.73 -9.73 -8.10
N GLY A 13 33.92 -10.23 -7.17
CA GLY A 13 33.05 -9.45 -6.30
C GLY A 13 31.76 -8.99 -6.98
N VAL A 14 31.36 -9.60 -8.09
CA VAL A 14 30.11 -9.28 -8.79
C VAL A 14 28.97 -10.14 -8.22
N PRO A 15 27.81 -9.56 -7.89
CA PRO A 15 26.66 -10.34 -7.41
C PRO A 15 26.26 -11.44 -8.41
N THR A 16 26.03 -12.64 -7.90
CA THR A 16 25.47 -13.73 -8.72
C THR A 16 24.03 -13.44 -9.10
N PHE A 17 23.55 -14.05 -10.19
CA PHE A 17 22.15 -13.92 -10.60
C PHE A 17 21.19 -14.40 -9.50
N GLU A 18 21.53 -15.51 -8.85
CA GLU A 18 20.78 -16.08 -7.74
C GLU A 18 20.62 -15.10 -6.57
N SER A 19 21.70 -14.44 -6.15
CA SER A 19 21.66 -13.50 -5.03
C SER A 19 20.83 -12.25 -5.34
N VAL A 20 20.89 -11.76 -6.59
CA VAL A 20 20.04 -10.64 -7.04
C VAL A 20 18.58 -11.06 -7.09
N ARG A 21 18.27 -12.26 -7.59
CA ARG A 21 16.90 -12.79 -7.62
C ARG A 21 16.32 -12.90 -6.22
N GLU A 22 17.02 -13.58 -5.31
CA GLU A 22 16.57 -13.74 -3.91
C GLU A 22 16.33 -12.39 -3.24
N LYS A 23 17.23 -11.41 -3.47
CA LYS A 23 17.09 -10.05 -2.93
C LYS A 23 15.86 -9.32 -3.46
N ILE A 24 15.52 -9.49 -4.74
CA ILE A 24 14.32 -8.91 -5.35
C ILE A 24 13.07 -9.58 -4.74
N GLU A 25 13.05 -10.90 -4.67
CA GLU A 25 11.92 -11.66 -4.11
C GLU A 25 11.68 -11.31 -2.64
N SER A 26 12.72 -11.22 -1.82
CA SER A 26 12.65 -10.82 -0.42
C SER A 26 12.08 -9.40 -0.25
N ARG A 27 12.55 -8.44 -1.07
CA ARG A 27 12.03 -7.06 -1.05
C ARG A 27 10.58 -6.99 -1.50
N TYR A 28 10.21 -7.75 -2.53
CA TYR A 28 8.85 -7.81 -3.03
C TYR A 28 7.89 -8.37 -1.97
N ALA A 29 8.24 -9.51 -1.35
CA ALA A 29 7.44 -10.12 -0.29
C ALA A 29 7.28 -9.19 0.92
N THR A 30 8.36 -8.48 1.29
CA THR A 30 8.34 -7.49 2.38
C THR A 30 7.44 -6.31 2.04
N ALA A 31 7.53 -5.75 0.83
CA ALA A 31 6.69 -4.64 0.40
C ALA A 31 5.21 -5.02 0.38
N GLN A 32 4.89 -6.25 -0.03
CA GLN A 32 3.53 -6.76 -0.01
C GLN A 32 2.97 -6.84 1.42
N GLY A 33 3.73 -7.39 2.37
CA GLY A 33 3.31 -7.46 3.78
C GLY A 33 3.31 -6.10 4.49
N ALA A 34 4.22 -5.20 4.13
CA ALA A 34 4.29 -3.86 4.70
C ALA A 34 3.06 -3.01 4.34
N ALA A 35 2.53 -3.12 3.12
CA ALA A 35 1.31 -2.42 2.73
C ALA A 35 0.09 -2.82 3.57
N GLU A 36 -0.02 -4.11 3.94
CA GLU A 36 -1.06 -4.61 4.84
C GLU A 36 -0.87 -4.06 6.26
N LEU A 37 0.36 -4.12 6.79
CA LEU A 37 0.67 -3.60 8.12
C LEU A 37 0.48 -2.07 8.23
N ASP A 38 0.90 -1.32 7.20
CA ASP A 38 0.75 0.14 7.13
C ASP A 38 -0.74 0.56 7.15
N ALA A 39 -1.61 -0.21 6.47
CA ALA A 39 -3.05 0.02 6.51
C ALA A 39 -3.66 -0.20 7.92
N GLU A 40 -3.12 -1.15 8.69
CA GLU A 40 -3.59 -1.46 10.04
C GLU A 40 -3.07 -0.49 11.13
N THR A 41 -2.06 0.33 10.81
CA THR A 41 -1.54 1.36 11.72
C THR A 41 -2.63 2.34 12.16
N ALA A 42 -2.42 3.01 13.29
CA ALA A 42 -3.34 4.06 13.76
C ALA A 42 -3.48 5.22 12.75
N GLU A 43 -2.39 5.55 12.05
CA GLU A 43 -2.40 6.58 11.00
C GLU A 43 -3.17 6.10 9.76
N GLY A 44 -2.95 4.87 9.29
CA GLY A 44 -3.70 4.24 8.19
C GLY A 44 -5.20 4.21 8.45
N ARG A 45 -5.61 3.74 9.64
CA ARG A 45 -7.02 3.74 10.08
C ARG A 45 -7.63 5.15 10.11
N SER A 46 -6.86 6.17 10.50
CA SER A 46 -7.35 7.56 10.51
C SER A 46 -7.57 8.14 9.11
N VAL A 47 -6.77 7.72 8.13
CA VAL A 47 -6.93 8.15 6.73
C VAL A 47 -8.17 7.52 6.11
N GLU A 48 -8.39 6.23 6.35
CA GLU A 48 -9.60 5.51 5.91
C GLU A 48 -10.87 6.15 6.52
N GLU A 49 -10.84 6.44 7.83
CA GLU A 49 -11.97 7.08 8.53
C GLU A 49 -12.29 8.48 7.95
N ARG A 50 -11.27 9.30 7.71
CA ARG A 50 -11.44 10.63 7.07
C ARG A 50 -11.99 10.51 5.65
N TYR A 51 -11.58 9.49 4.90
CA TYR A 51 -12.09 9.25 3.55
C TYR A 51 -13.58 8.87 3.57
N GLU A 52 -13.96 7.95 4.45
CA GLU A 52 -15.37 7.54 4.63
C GLU A 52 -16.23 8.68 5.16
N GLU A 53 -15.74 9.51 6.09
CA GLU A 53 -16.45 10.71 6.55
C GLU A 53 -16.71 11.67 5.39
N ARG A 54 -15.69 11.95 4.56
CA ARG A 54 -15.82 12.83 3.39
C ARG A 54 -16.80 12.27 2.37
N ARG A 55 -16.78 10.94 2.16
CA ARG A 55 -17.69 10.24 1.26
C ARG A 55 -19.13 10.33 1.75
N ARG A 56 -19.36 10.11 3.05
CA ARG A 56 -20.67 10.24 3.68
C ARG A 56 -21.21 11.66 3.59
N ALA A 57 -20.38 12.66 3.90
CA ALA A 57 -20.74 14.06 3.79
C ALA A 57 -21.13 14.44 2.34
N ALA A 58 -20.36 13.97 1.36
CA ALA A 58 -20.70 14.18 -0.05
C ALA A 58 -22.02 13.51 -0.46
N ALA A 59 -22.27 12.28 0.01
CA ALA A 59 -23.51 11.56 -0.25
C ALA A 59 -24.73 12.25 0.37
N GLU A 60 -24.61 12.74 1.62
CA GLU A 60 -25.66 13.50 2.30
C GLU A 60 -25.96 14.81 1.57
N ARG A 61 -24.91 15.53 1.16
CA ARG A 61 -25.08 16.77 0.40
C ARG A 61 -25.79 16.54 -0.93
N LEU A 62 -25.46 15.46 -1.62
CA LEU A 62 -26.13 15.08 -2.86
C LEU A 62 -27.59 14.69 -2.64
N ALA A 63 -27.91 14.03 -1.52
CA ALA A 63 -29.28 13.73 -1.14
C ALA A 63 -30.11 15.00 -0.88
N GLN A 64 -29.54 15.98 -0.16
CA GLN A 64 -30.17 17.28 0.07
C GLN A 64 -30.46 17.99 -1.26
N ILE A 65 -29.50 18.05 -2.19
CA ILE A 65 -29.70 18.66 -3.51
C ILE A 65 -30.85 17.98 -4.27
N ARG A 66 -30.87 16.64 -4.28
CA ARG A 66 -31.96 15.88 -4.94
C ARG A 66 -33.32 16.18 -4.32
N GLN A 67 -33.39 16.34 -2.99
CA GLN A 67 -34.63 16.69 -2.31
C GLN A 67 -35.08 18.11 -2.69
N SER A 68 -34.17 19.09 -2.68
CA SER A 68 -34.47 20.48 -3.10
C SER A 68 -34.84 20.61 -4.57
N MET A 69 -34.46 19.64 -5.42
CA MET A 69 -34.83 19.60 -6.83
C MET A 69 -36.11 18.81 -7.12
N ARG A 70 -36.70 18.12 -6.13
CA ARG A 70 -38.05 17.58 -6.32
C ARG A 70 -39.01 18.76 -6.27
N PRO A 71 -39.78 19.04 -7.33
CA PRO A 71 -40.84 20.03 -7.26
C PRO A 71 -41.79 19.61 -6.14
N GLU A 72 -42.20 20.57 -5.31
CA GLU A 72 -43.33 20.41 -4.39
C GLU A 72 -44.48 19.81 -5.21
N GLU A 73 -44.90 18.58 -4.92
CA GLU A 73 -46.11 18.02 -5.54
C GLU A 73 -47.28 18.94 -5.15
N SER A 74 -47.72 19.76 -6.12
CA SER A 74 -49.01 20.45 -6.12
C SER A 74 -50.07 19.56 -6.78
#